data_AF-A0A941LI25-F1
#
_entry.id   AF-A0A941LI25-F1
#
_cell.length_a   1.000
_cell.length_b   1.000
_cell.length_c   1.000
_cell.angle_alpha   90.00
_cell.angle_beta   90.00
_cell.angle_gamma   90.00
#
_symmetry.space_group_name_H-M   'P 1'
#
loop_
_entity.id
_entity.type
_entity.pdbx_description
1 polymer ?
#
loop_
_entity_poly.entity_id
_entity_poly.type
_entity_poly.pdbx_seq_one_letter_code
_entity_poly.pdbx_strand_id
1 'polypeptide(L)'
;MLQVVGAFVSEWDPCGLLAGGAPVDEYSAEIAKLVTHIPAISSPQSAARALSAVFSEAFQPKGFTEAECSQPGALLYARLSSSSLVTSG
;
A
#
# COMPACT_ATOMS: atom_id res chain seq x y z
N MET A 1 12.45 3.90 -1.79
CA MET A 1 11.18 3.32 -2.30
C MET A 1 10.60 2.30 -1.33
N LEU A 2 11.29 1.17 -1.08
CA LEU A 2 10.90 0.15 -0.09
C LEU A 2 10.62 0.72 1.31
N GLN A 3 11.44 1.66 1.79
CA GLN A 3 11.25 2.26 3.12
C GLN A 3 9.96 3.09 3.24
N VAL A 4 9.59 3.87 2.20
CA VAL A 4 8.36 4.69 2.23
C VAL A 4 7.13 3.80 2.20
N VAL A 5 7.15 2.79 1.33
CA VAL A 5 6.06 1.82 1.24
C VAL A 5 5.96 0.97 2.50
N GLY A 6 7.09 0.47 3.01
CA GLY A 6 7.13 -0.33 4.22
C GLY A 6 6.61 0.42 5.43
N ALA A 7 7.09 1.64 5.67
CA ALA A 7 6.60 2.47 6.77
C ALA A 7 5.09 2.75 6.65
N PHE A 8 4.59 2.98 5.43
CA PHE A 8 3.15 3.13 5.19
C PHE A 8 2.37 1.86 5.51
N VAL A 9 2.78 0.70 4.99
CA VAL A 9 2.07 -0.57 5.20
C VAL A 9 2.09 -0.96 6.67
N SER A 10 3.22 -0.79 7.36
CA SER A 10 3.33 -1.08 8.79
C SER A 10 2.44 -0.18 9.65
N GLU A 11 2.23 1.08 9.26
CA GLU A 11 1.34 2.00 9.98
C GLU A 11 -0.14 1.75 9.64
N TRP A 12 -0.43 1.39 8.39
CA TRP A 12 -1.78 1.03 7.97
C TRP A 12 -2.24 -0.28 8.60
N ASP A 13 -1.32 -1.25 8.76
CA ASP A 13 -1.53 -2.57 9.36
C ASP A 13 -2.86 -3.20 8.91
N PRO A 14 -3.04 -3.47 7.60
CA PRO A 14 -4.34 -3.72 7.00
C PRO A 14 -5.11 -4.90 7.59
N CYS A 15 -4.41 -5.85 8.23
CA CYS A 15 -5.01 -7.00 8.88
C CYS A 15 -4.78 -7.02 10.40
N GLY A 16 -4.21 -5.96 10.98
CA GLY A 16 -3.89 -5.90 12.41
C GLY A 16 -2.82 -6.91 12.83
N LEU A 17 -1.97 -7.39 11.91
CA LEU A 17 -0.99 -8.45 12.19
C LEU A 17 0.12 -7.92 13.10
N LEU A 18 0.60 -6.71 12.83
CA LEU A 18 1.66 -6.09 13.62
C LEU A 18 1.15 -5.74 15.02
N ALA A 19 -0.04 -5.15 15.10
CA ALA A 19 -0.72 -4.94 16.38
C ALA A 19 -1.00 -6.26 17.12
N GLY A 20 -1.18 -7.36 16.38
CA GLY A 20 -1.33 -8.72 16.89
C GLY A 20 -0.02 -9.39 17.34
N GLY A 21 1.13 -8.71 17.20
CA GLY A 21 2.43 -9.24 17.60
C GLY A 21 3.13 -10.09 16.55
N ALA A 22 2.68 -10.05 15.30
CA ALA A 22 3.40 -10.66 14.19
C ALA A 22 4.78 -9.99 14.00
N PRO A 23 5.74 -10.70 13.36
CA PRO A 23 7.03 -10.11 13.01
C PRO A 23 6.91 -8.83 12.18
N VAL A 24 7.87 -7.92 12.33
CA VAL A 24 7.89 -6.62 11.63
C VAL A 24 7.99 -6.73 10.11
N ASP A 25 8.41 -7.89 9.61
CA ASP A 25 8.61 -8.22 8.21
C ASP A 25 7.43 -9.02 7.62
N GLU A 26 6.32 -9.20 8.36
CA GLU A 26 5.14 -9.97 7.95
C GLU A 26 4.60 -9.54 6.56
N TYR A 27 4.65 -8.24 6.25
CA TYR A 27 4.17 -7.69 4.98
C TYR A 27 5.24 -7.56 3.87
N SER A 28 6.41 -8.18 4.03
CA SER A 28 7.55 -7.93 3.12
C SER A 28 7.26 -8.31 1.67
N ALA A 29 6.47 -9.37 1.43
CA ALA A 29 6.10 -9.79 0.10
C ALA A 29 5.15 -8.78 -0.58
N GLU A 30 4.16 -8.28 0.16
CA GLU A 30 3.19 -7.30 -0.33
C GLU A 30 3.85 -5.95 -0.57
N ILE A 31 4.75 -5.54 0.34
CA ILE A 31 5.56 -4.32 0.18
C ILE A 31 6.41 -4.41 -1.09
N ALA A 32 7.12 -5.53 -1.30
CA ALA A 32 7.93 -5.73 -2.49
C ALA A 32 7.07 -5.67 -3.77
N LYS A 33 5.89 -6.29 -3.75
CA LYS A 33 4.97 -6.28 -4.88
C LYS A 33 4.42 -4.87 -5.14
N LEU A 34 3.98 -4.15 -4.12
CA LEU A 34 3.45 -2.79 -4.26
C LEU A 34 4.50 -1.82 -4.81
N VAL A 35 5.77 -2.00 -4.45
CA VAL A 35 6.89 -1.25 -5.00
C VAL A 35 6.99 -1.39 -6.52
N THR A 36 6.65 -2.56 -7.09
CA THR A 36 6.64 -2.76 -8.55
C THR A 36 5.52 -1.98 -9.27
N HIS A 37 4.46 -1.58 -8.55
CA HIS A 37 3.36 -0.79 -9.08
C HIS A 37 3.63 0.72 -9.09
N ILE A 38 4.64 1.21 -8.35
CA ILE A 38 4.90 2.66 -8.21
C ILE A 38 5.01 3.41 -9.54
N PRO A 39 5.68 2.89 -10.59
CA PRO A 39 5.75 3.59 -11.88
C PRO A 39 4.37 3.87 -12.53
N ALA A 40 3.34 3.11 -12.15
CA ALA A 40 1.97 3.26 -12.64
C ALA A 40 1.07 4.07 -11.68
N ILE A 41 1.58 4.47 -10.51
CA ILE A 41 0.84 5.30 -9.55
C ILE A 41 0.99 6.76 -9.93
N SER A 42 -0.09 7.36 -10.42
CA SER A 42 -0.16 8.77 -10.84
C SER A 42 -1.29 9.56 -10.16
N SER A 43 -2.06 8.89 -9.31
CA SER A 43 -3.21 9.46 -8.60
C SER A 43 -3.55 8.64 -7.35
N PRO A 44 -4.28 9.22 -6.39
CA PRO A 44 -4.86 8.48 -5.26
C PRO A 44 -5.64 7.22 -5.69
N GLN A 45 -6.39 7.32 -6.79
CA GLN A 45 -7.20 6.22 -7.32
C GLN A 45 -6.32 5.09 -7.86
N SER A 46 -5.25 5.41 -8.60
CA SER A 46 -4.29 4.40 -9.06
C SER A 46 -3.54 3.73 -7.89
N ALA A 47 -3.25 4.46 -6.81
CA ALA A 47 -2.68 3.89 -5.59
C ALA A 47 -3.65 2.97 -4.87
N ALA A 48 -4.93 3.36 -4.74
CA ALA A 48 -5.99 2.53 -4.17
C ALA A 48 -6.17 1.22 -4.96
N ARG A 49 -6.13 1.30 -6.30
CA ARG A 49 -6.16 0.11 -7.17
C ARG A 49 -4.95 -0.79 -6.96
N ALA A 50 -3.75 -0.22 -6.83
CA ALA A 50 -2.54 -1.00 -6.56
C ALA A 50 -2.62 -1.73 -5.21
N LEU A 51 -3.08 -1.03 -4.16
CA LEU A 51 -3.31 -1.63 -2.83
C LEU A 51 -4.35 -2.75 -2.89
N SER A 52 -5.50 -2.47 -3.51
CA SER A 52 -6.57 -3.45 -3.69
C SER A 52 -6.04 -4.71 -4.37
N ALA A 53 -5.32 -4.58 -5.49
CA ALA A 53 -4.78 -5.70 -6.24
C ALA A 53 -3.77 -6.53 -5.42
N VAL A 54 -2.84 -5.89 -4.72
CA VAL A 54 -1.81 -6.58 -3.94
C VAL A 54 -2.43 -7.32 -2.74
N PHE A 55 -3.23 -6.65 -1.93
CA PHE A 55 -3.71 -7.21 -0.68
C PHE A 55 -4.90 -8.16 -0.85
N SER A 56 -5.74 -7.96 -1.88
CA SER A 56 -6.79 -8.95 -2.20
C SER A 56 -6.23 -10.29 -2.67
N GLU A 57 -5.08 -10.29 -3.36
CA GLU A 57 -4.40 -11.52 -3.76
C GLU A 57 -3.80 -12.26 -2.55
N ALA A 58 -3.24 -11.52 -1.59
CA ALA A 58 -2.59 -12.09 -0.41
C ALA A 58 -3.58 -12.55 0.68
N PHE A 59 -4.64 -11.79 0.93
CA PHE A 59 -5.51 -11.95 2.10
C PHE A 59 -6.99 -12.18 1.77
N GLN A 60 -7.32 -12.44 0.49
CA GLN A 60 -8.67 -12.54 -0.09
C GLN A 60 -9.32 -11.17 -0.38
N PRO A 61 -10.27 -11.08 -1.33
CA PRO A 61 -10.80 -9.79 -1.79
C PRO A 61 -11.65 -8.99 -0.79
N LYS A 62 -12.25 -9.67 0.19
CA LYS A 62 -13.14 -9.03 1.17
C LYS A 62 -12.32 -8.13 2.10
N GLY A 63 -12.63 -6.83 2.14
CA GLY A 63 -11.88 -5.84 2.91
C GLY A 63 -10.83 -5.08 2.09
N PHE A 64 -10.61 -5.48 0.83
CA PHE A 64 -9.59 -4.91 -0.05
C PHE A 64 -10.15 -4.48 -1.42
N THR A 65 -11.42 -4.10 -1.50
CA THR A 65 -11.95 -3.46 -2.71
C THR A 65 -11.28 -2.10 -2.98
N GLU A 66 -11.31 -1.60 -4.21
CA GLU A 66 -10.78 -0.25 -4.52
C GLU A 66 -11.42 0.83 -3.63
N ALA A 67 -12.70 0.68 -3.29
CA ALA A 67 -13.43 1.59 -2.42
C ALA A 67 -12.90 1.54 -0.98
N GLU A 68 -12.69 0.35 -0.42
CA GLU A 68 -12.09 0.16 0.91
C GLU A 68 -10.63 0.64 0.95
N CYS A 69 -9.92 0.53 -0.18
CA CYS A 69 -8.55 1.01 -0.32
C CYS A 69 -8.44 2.51 -0.68
N SER A 70 -9.55 3.25 -0.79
CA SER A 70 -9.54 4.64 -1.25
C SER A 70 -8.76 5.58 -0.32
N GLN A 71 -9.06 5.55 0.98
CA GLN A 71 -8.37 6.33 2.00
C GLN A 71 -6.88 5.93 2.13
N PRO A 72 -6.51 4.65 2.32
CA PRO A 72 -5.10 4.26 2.38
C PRO A 72 -4.36 4.55 1.05
N GLY A 73 -5.04 4.44 -0.10
CA GLY A 73 -4.48 4.80 -1.40
C GLY A 73 -4.13 6.29 -1.49
N ALA A 74 -5.00 7.17 -1.00
CA ALA A 74 -4.71 8.60 -0.94
C ALA A 74 -3.51 8.92 -0.04
N LEU A 75 -3.41 8.26 1.12
CA LEU A 75 -2.28 8.42 2.04
C LEU A 75 -0.96 7.93 1.43
N LEU A 76 -0.98 6.77 0.78
CA LEU A 76 0.19 6.24 0.06
C LEU A 76 0.63 7.21 -1.04
N TYR A 77 -0.30 7.67 -1.88
CA TYR A 77 -0.01 8.62 -2.95
C TYR A 77 0.63 9.91 -2.42
N ALA A 78 0.11 10.47 -1.33
CA ALA A 78 0.66 11.67 -0.69
C ALA A 78 2.11 11.45 -0.20
N ARG A 79 2.41 10.29 0.42
CA ARG A 79 3.76 9.94 0.88
C ARG A 79 4.74 9.75 -0.27
N LEU A 80 4.31 9.06 -1.33
CA LEU A 80 5.12 8.86 -2.54
C LEU A 80 5.41 10.20 -3.22
N SER A 81 4.41 11.08 -3.33
CA SER A 81 4.55 12.42 -3.93
C SER A 81 5.51 13.29 -3.13
N SER A 82 5.37 13.29 -1.80
CA SER A 82 6.26 14.04 -0.89
C SER A 82 7.70 13.53 -0.91
N SER A 83 7.91 12.29 -1.33
CA SER A 83 9.23 11.66 -1.48
C SER A 83 9.78 11.74 -2.92
N SER A 84 9.09 12.47 -3.82
CA SER A 84 9.42 12.55 -5.25
C SER A 84 9.53 11.19 -5.96
N LEU A 85 8.80 10.18 -5.47
CA LEU A 85 8.77 8.83 -6.05
C LEU A 85 7.68 8.66 -7.11
N VAL A 86 6.73 9.60 -7.17
CA VAL A 86 5.70 9.71 -8.21
C VAL A 86 5.57 11.18 -8.60
N THR A 87 5.26 11.44 -9.86
CA THR A 87 5.01 12.80 -10.34
C THR A 87 3.59 13.20 -9.98
N SER A 88 3.42 14.34 -9.31
CA SER A 88 2.10 14.94 -9.13
C SER A 88 1.61 15.42 -10.50
N GLY A 89 0.66 14.69 -11.08
CA GLY A 89 -0.05 15.09 -12.30
C GLY A 89 -1.06 16.19 -12.04
#